data_AF-A0A453GD65-F1
#
_entry.id   AF-A0A453GD65-F1
#
_cell.length_a   1.000
_cell.length_b   1.000
_cell.length_c   1.000
_cell.angle_alpha   90.00
_cell.angle_beta   90.00
_cell.angle_gamma   90.00
#
_symmetry.space_group_name_H-M   'P 1'
#
loop_
_entity.id
_entity.type
_entity.pdbx_description
1 polymer ?
#
loop_
_entity_poly.entity_id
_entity_poly.type
_entity_poly.pdbx_seq_one_letter_code
_entity_poly.pdbx_strand_id
1 'polypeptide(L)'
;MTIKPTDMLIVCAHNEDEFNSLQVSIVEELEDGDLNMYVHHEVPLSDFPLYTAWMDFNFKDAKKEGNFIAVGTMDPAIEIWNLDIVDEVKPHIVLGGLSKNKEKVKGEKGKNYKEGSHRSSVLGLAWNAVVRNALASASADKTIKVW
;
A
#
# COMPACT_ATOMS: atom_id res chain seq x y z
N MET A 1 -1.16 -0.14 20.90
CA MET A 1 -1.80 -1.49 20.88
C MET A 1 -1.06 -2.29 19.83
N THR A 2 -0.81 -3.59 20.05
CA THR A 2 0.03 -4.42 19.16
C THR A 2 -0.82 -5.54 18.59
N ILE A 3 -0.75 -5.72 17.27
CA ILE A 3 -1.40 -6.82 16.56
C ILE A 3 -0.72 -8.13 16.96
N LYS A 4 -1.50 -9.13 17.36
CA LYS A 4 -1.03 -10.47 17.70
C LYS A 4 -1.10 -11.40 16.47
N PRO A 5 -0.28 -12.47 16.43
CA PRO A 5 -0.32 -13.44 15.33
C PRO A 5 -1.66 -14.17 15.16
N THR A 6 -2.51 -14.17 16.18
CA THR A 6 -3.83 -14.81 16.19
C THR A 6 -4.96 -13.87 15.81
N ASP A 7 -4.70 -12.57 15.68
CA ASP A 7 -5.74 -11.59 15.40
C ASP A 7 -6.19 -11.71 13.94
N MET A 8 -7.50 -11.65 13.72
CA MET A 8 -8.05 -11.56 12.37
C MET A 8 -8.16 -10.08 11.99
N LEU A 9 -7.65 -9.73 10.81
CA LEU A 9 -7.61 -8.35 10.34
C LEU A 9 -8.53 -8.15 9.14
N ILE A 10 -9.24 -7.03 9.15
CA ILE A 10 -9.92 -6.47 7.99
C ILE A 10 -9.28 -5.13 7.69
N VAL A 11 -8.92 -4.91 6.42
CA VAL A 11 -8.38 -3.64 5.95
C VAL A 11 -9.34 -3.06 4.93
N CYS A 12 -9.85 -1.86 5.21
CA CYS A 12 -10.76 -1.13 4.34
C CYS A 12 -10.08 0.16 3.87
N ALA A 13 -10.17 0.44 2.57
CA ALA A 13 -9.78 1.74 2.04
C ALA A 13 -10.92 2.73 2.24
N HIS A 14 -10.66 3.82 2.95
CA HIS A 14 -11.61 4.90 3.20
C HIS A 14 -11.21 6.16 2.44
N ASN A 15 -12.24 6.87 1.98
CA ASN A 15 -12.14 8.19 1.41
C ASN A 15 -13.22 9.05 2.07
N GLU A 16 -12.81 10.00 2.91
CA GLU A 16 -13.67 10.98 3.55
C GLU A 16 -13.19 12.38 3.18
N ASP A 17 -13.94 13.05 2.30
CA ASP A 17 -13.61 14.36 1.74
C ASP A 17 -12.18 14.43 1.16
N GLU A 18 -11.28 15.17 1.82
CA GLU A 18 -9.87 15.36 1.43
C GLU A 18 -8.91 14.37 2.10
N PHE A 19 -9.42 13.45 2.94
CA PHE A 19 -8.62 12.46 3.66
C PHE A 19 -8.80 11.06 3.07
N ASN A 20 -7.68 10.48 2.65
CA ASN A 20 -7.61 9.09 2.20
C ASN A 20 -6.89 8.27 3.26
N SER A 21 -7.43 7.12 3.63
CA SER A 21 -6.80 6.24 4.61
C SER A 21 -7.07 4.76 4.35
N LEU A 22 -6.24 3.90 4.95
CA LEU A 22 -6.61 2.51 5.20
C LEU A 22 -7.02 2.40 6.66
N GLN A 23 -8.25 1.99 6.90
CA GLN A 23 -8.70 1.60 8.21
C GLN A 23 -8.33 0.14 8.46
N VAL A 24 -7.54 -0.10 9.51
CA VAL A 24 -7.16 -1.45 9.94
C VAL A 24 -7.97 -1.80 11.17
N SER A 25 -8.80 -2.82 11.03
CA SER A 25 -9.72 -3.27 12.06
C SER A 25 -9.38 -4.69 12.48
N ILE A 26 -9.49 -4.96 13.78
CA ILE A 26 -9.35 -6.31 14.34
C ILE A 26 -10.75 -6.89 14.51
N VAL A 27 -10.88 -8.16 14.16
CA VAL A 27 -12.08 -8.98 14.38
C VAL A 27 -11.75 -10.03 15.42
N GLU A 28 -12.54 -10.04 16.49
CA GLU A 28 -12.47 -11.02 17.57
C GLU A 28 -13.76 -11.83 17.62
N GLU A 29 -13.64 -13.13 17.83
CA GLU A 29 -14.79 -14.00 18.12
C GLU A 29 -14.99 -14.05 19.64
N LEU A 30 -16.18 -13.68 20.09
CA LEU A 30 -16.57 -13.68 21.49
C LEU A 30 -16.97 -15.10 21.94
N GLU A 31 -17.03 -15.32 23.27
CA GLU A 31 -17.35 -16.64 23.85
C GLU A 31 -18.75 -17.16 23.47
N ASP A 32 -19.68 -16.26 23.13
CA ASP A 32 -21.04 -16.56 22.68
C ASP A 32 -21.13 -16.82 21.16
N GLY A 33 -20.01 -16.71 20.44
CA GLY A 33 -19.92 -16.88 18.99
C GLY A 33 -20.21 -15.61 18.18
N ASP A 34 -20.48 -14.48 18.83
CA ASP A 34 -20.64 -13.20 18.14
C ASP A 34 -19.28 -12.63 17.71
N LEU A 35 -19.27 -11.88 16.61
CA LEU A 35 -18.07 -11.20 16.11
C LEU A 35 -18.04 -9.75 16.61
N ASN A 36 -16.96 -9.39 17.30
CA ASN A 36 -16.66 -8.01 17.67
C ASN A 36 -15.61 -7.44 16.70
N MET A 37 -15.91 -6.29 16.09
CA MET A 37 -14.98 -5.60 15.19
C MET A 37 -14.71 -4.20 15.74
N TYR A 38 -13.43 -3.84 15.85
CA TYR A 38 -13.03 -2.49 16.26
C TYR A 38 -11.84 -1.99 15.43
N VAL A 39 -11.79 -0.68 15.27
CA VAL A 39 -10.68 -0.01 14.55
C VAL A 39 -9.44 -0.05 15.44
N HIS A 40 -8.37 -0.64 14.95
CA HIS A 40 -7.08 -0.65 15.64
C HIS A 40 -6.30 0.64 15.36
N HIS A 41 -6.22 1.03 14.08
CA HIS A 41 -5.57 2.27 13.63
C HIS A 41 -5.93 2.60 12.18
N GLU A 42 -5.54 3.78 11.74
CA GLU A 42 -5.66 4.22 10.36
C GLU A 42 -4.29 4.56 9.79
N VAL A 43 -4.09 4.26 8.50
CA VAL A 43 -2.88 4.58 7.76
C VAL A 43 -3.22 5.67 6.74
N PRO A 44 -2.60 6.86 6.81
CA PRO A 44 -2.90 7.93 5.86
C PRO A 44 -2.34 7.60 4.47
N LEU A 45 -3.12 7.84 3.43
CA LEU A 45 -2.71 7.65 2.04
C LEU A 45 -2.49 8.99 1.33
N SER A 46 -1.59 9.00 0.36
CA SER A 46 -1.25 10.23 -0.38
C SER A 46 -2.33 10.66 -1.38
N ASP A 47 -3.13 9.72 -1.88
CA ASP A 47 -4.16 9.96 -2.90
C ASP A 47 -5.22 8.84 -2.83
N PHE A 48 -6.28 8.97 -3.64
CA PHE A 48 -7.44 8.09 -3.64
C PHE A 48 -7.04 6.62 -3.89
N PRO A 49 -7.30 5.70 -2.95
CA PRO A 49 -6.97 4.29 -3.08
C PRO A 49 -7.86 3.60 -4.12
N LEU A 50 -7.24 2.85 -5.03
CA LEU A 50 -7.94 2.09 -6.07
C LEU A 50 -7.78 0.59 -5.91
N TYR A 51 -6.64 0.14 -5.36
CA TYR A 51 -6.34 -1.27 -5.22
C TYR A 51 -5.42 -1.51 -4.03
N THR A 52 -5.58 -2.65 -3.36
CA THR A 52 -4.70 -3.09 -2.27
C THR A 52 -4.28 -4.55 -2.47
N ALA A 53 -3.06 -4.89 -2.06
CA ALA A 53 -2.56 -6.25 -2.09
C ALA A 53 -1.68 -6.54 -0.86
N TRP A 54 -2.12 -7.49 -0.05
CA TRP A 54 -1.48 -7.86 1.21
C TRP A 54 -0.34 -8.90 1.03
N MET A 55 0.65 -8.85 1.92
CA MET A 55 1.69 -9.87 2.07
C MET A 55 2.20 -9.97 3.53
N ASP A 56 2.75 -11.13 3.89
CA ASP A 56 3.15 -11.56 5.24
C ASP A 56 4.67 -11.67 5.47
N PHE A 57 5.51 -11.13 4.59
CA PHE A 57 6.97 -11.25 4.72
C PHE A 57 7.69 -9.91 4.64
N ASN A 58 8.85 -9.82 5.29
CA ASN A 58 9.71 -8.65 5.21
C ASN A 58 10.61 -8.73 3.97
N PHE A 59 10.50 -7.75 3.06
CA PHE A 59 11.28 -7.72 1.83
C PHE A 59 12.80 -7.49 2.05
N LYS A 60 13.23 -7.03 3.24
CA LYS A 60 14.67 -6.92 3.60
C LYS A 60 15.23 -8.24 4.12
N ASP A 61 14.37 -9.08 4.70
CA ASP A 61 14.75 -10.35 5.30
C ASP A 61 13.58 -11.32 5.18
N ALA A 62 13.61 -12.16 4.14
CA ALA A 62 12.54 -13.11 3.84
C ALA A 62 12.31 -14.16 4.95
N LYS A 63 13.19 -14.25 5.95
CA LYS A 63 13.01 -15.11 7.13
C LYS A 63 12.19 -14.44 8.25
N LYS A 64 11.94 -13.14 8.15
CA LYS A 64 11.10 -12.39 9.07
C LYS A 64 9.72 -12.22 8.47
N GLU A 65 8.74 -12.69 9.21
CA GLU A 65 7.33 -12.40 8.96
C GLU A 65 7.05 -10.92 9.29
N GLY A 66 6.01 -10.38 8.67
CA GLY A 66 5.53 -9.03 8.97
C GLY A 66 4.33 -8.69 8.09
N ASN A 67 3.51 -7.76 8.55
CA ASN A 67 2.24 -7.46 7.92
C ASN A 67 2.37 -6.25 6.98
N PHE A 68 2.41 -6.48 5.67
CA PHE A 68 2.59 -5.42 4.69
C PHE A 68 1.43 -5.35 3.70
N ILE A 69 1.11 -4.15 3.25
CA ILE A 69 0.12 -3.93 2.21
C ILE A 69 0.68 -2.99 1.14
N ALA A 70 0.60 -3.41 -0.12
CA ALA A 70 0.80 -2.54 -1.25
C ALA A 70 -0.51 -1.84 -1.59
N VAL A 71 -0.43 -0.54 -1.87
CA VAL A 71 -1.57 0.32 -2.21
C VAL A 71 -1.28 1.00 -3.55
N GLY A 72 -2.22 0.81 -4.48
CA GLY A 72 -2.29 1.54 -5.74
C GLY A 72 -3.31 2.66 -5.59
N THR A 73 -2.92 3.86 -5.99
CA THR A 73 -3.78 5.05 -5.90
C THR A 73 -4.02 5.65 -7.29
N MET A 74 -4.71 6.79 -7.33
CA MET A 74 -4.80 7.63 -8.53
C MET A 74 -3.43 8.13 -9.01
N ASP A 75 -2.42 8.16 -8.13
CA ASP A 75 -1.04 8.45 -8.47
C ASP A 75 -0.31 7.24 -9.08
N PRO A 76 0.73 7.46 -9.92
CA PRO A 76 1.47 6.39 -10.57
C PRO A 76 2.50 5.69 -9.66
N ALA A 77 2.60 6.10 -8.40
CA ALA A 77 3.45 5.46 -7.42
C ALA A 77 2.70 4.33 -6.72
N ILE A 78 3.42 3.29 -6.30
CA ILE A 78 2.85 2.24 -5.45
C ILE A 78 3.45 2.40 -4.07
N GLU A 79 2.60 2.48 -3.07
CA GLU A 79 3.00 2.64 -1.68
C GLU A 79 2.93 1.29 -0.97
N ILE A 80 3.98 0.94 -0.24
CA ILE A 80 4.00 -0.26 0.60
C ILE A 80 4.05 0.20 2.05
N TRP A 81 3.06 -0.20 2.82
CA TRP A 81 2.86 0.16 4.23
C TRP A 81 3.08 -1.06 5.13
N ASN A 82 3.61 -0.84 6.33
CA ASN A 82 3.73 -1.85 7.37
C ASN A 82 2.58 -1.68 8.37
N LEU A 83 1.64 -2.62 8.38
CA LEU A 83 0.44 -2.56 9.24
C LEU A 83 0.74 -2.88 10.71
N ASP A 84 1.93 -3.38 11.03
CA ASP A 84 2.35 -3.62 12.42
C ASP A 84 2.80 -2.32 13.13
N ILE A 85 2.94 -1.21 12.38
CA ILE A 85 3.38 0.09 12.90
C ILE A 85 2.20 1.05 12.98
N VAL A 86 1.86 1.48 14.19
CA VAL A 86 0.83 2.50 14.44
C VAL A 86 1.43 3.91 14.27
N ASP A 87 0.60 4.85 13.80
CA ASP A 87 0.95 6.26 13.57
C ASP A 87 2.08 6.50 12.54
N GLU A 88 2.28 5.57 11.61
CA GLU A 88 3.24 5.78 10.52
C GLU A 88 2.70 6.82 9.54
N VAL A 89 3.44 7.92 9.35
CA VAL A 89 3.03 9.05 8.48
C VAL A 89 3.58 8.96 7.06
N LYS A 90 4.37 7.92 6.76
CA LYS A 90 4.98 7.72 5.44
C LYS A 90 5.04 6.24 5.10
N PRO A 91 4.88 5.88 3.83
CA PRO A 91 5.01 4.51 3.40
C PRO A 91 6.42 3.99 3.65
N HIS A 92 6.48 2.71 4.02
CA HIS A 92 7.72 1.99 4.26
C HIS A 92 8.58 1.90 3.00
N ILE A 93 7.95 1.71 1.82
CA ILE A 93 8.57 1.79 0.49
C ILE A 93 7.63 2.51 -0.49
N VAL A 94 8.21 3.25 -1.43
CA VAL A 94 7.49 3.76 -2.61
C VAL A 94 8.16 3.27 -3.89
N LEU A 95 7.43 2.47 -4.67
CA LEU A 95 7.86 2.00 -5.97
C LEU A 95 7.44 3.00 -7.06
N GLY A 96 8.38 3.33 -7.95
CA GLY A 96 8.13 4.27 -9.03
C GLY A 96 7.79 5.69 -8.57
N GLY A 97 6.82 6.29 -9.24
CA GLY A 97 6.38 7.67 -9.01
C GLY A 97 7.27 8.75 -9.63
N LEU A 98 7.06 9.99 -9.15
CA LEU A 98 7.76 11.19 -9.58
C LEU A 98 9.24 11.16 -9.14
N SER A 99 10.11 11.67 -10.01
CA SER A 99 11.53 11.85 -9.67
C SER A 99 11.65 13.04 -8.71
N LYS A 100 12.15 12.82 -7.49
CA LYS A 100 12.32 13.87 -6.49
C LYS A 100 13.45 14.87 -6.82
N ASN A 101 14.32 14.58 -7.80
CA ASN A 101 15.63 15.22 -7.96
C ASN A 101 15.90 15.89 -9.32
N LYS A 102 14.88 16.38 -10.03
CA LYS A 102 15.14 17.34 -11.12
C LYS A 102 14.39 18.61 -10.82
N GLU A 103 15.13 19.62 -10.34
CA GLU A 103 14.70 21.02 -10.42
C GLU A 103 14.06 21.22 -11.78
N LYS A 104 12.81 21.72 -11.80
CA LYS A 104 12.12 22.01 -13.05
C LYS A 104 13.01 22.98 -13.83
N VAL A 105 13.71 22.47 -14.84
CA VAL A 105 14.35 23.32 -15.84
C VAL A 105 13.21 24.13 -16.45
N LYS A 106 13.28 25.46 -16.33
CA LYS A 106 12.29 26.40 -16.87
C LYS A 106 12.05 26.07 -18.35
N GLY A 107 10.96 25.39 -18.67
CA GLY A 107 10.60 25.02 -20.04
C GLY A 107 9.99 23.63 -20.23
N GLU A 108 10.24 22.66 -19.36
CA GLU A 108 9.66 21.31 -19.49
C GLU A 108 8.23 21.27 -18.93
N LYS A 109 7.23 21.23 -19.81
CA LYS A 109 5.80 21.02 -19.47
C LYS A 109 5.47 19.55 -19.22
N GLY A 110 6.26 18.85 -18.40
CA GLY A 110 6.06 17.42 -18.13
C GLY A 110 6.34 17.03 -16.68
N LYS A 111 5.52 16.12 -16.12
CA LYS A 111 5.86 15.40 -14.88
C LYS A 111 7.05 14.48 -15.18
N ASN A 112 8.18 14.68 -14.49
CA ASN A 112 9.36 13.81 -14.60
C ASN A 112 9.21 12.61 -13.66
N TYR A 113 9.17 11.40 -14.23
CA TYR A 113 9.03 10.15 -13.50
C TYR A 113 10.37 9.44 -13.34
N LYS A 114 10.51 8.61 -12.30
CA LYS A 114 11.66 7.71 -12.20
C LYS A 114 11.66 6.72 -13.38
N GLU A 115 12.83 6.23 -13.73
CA GLU A 115 12.95 5.16 -14.72
C GLU A 115 12.16 3.93 -14.25
N GLY A 116 11.44 3.30 -15.16
CA GLY A 116 10.57 2.16 -14.83
C GLY A 116 9.21 2.53 -14.24
N SER A 117 8.93 3.78 -13.84
CA SER A 117 7.63 4.17 -13.27
C SER A 117 6.43 4.01 -14.22
N HIS A 118 5.24 3.79 -13.65
CA HIS A 118 3.98 4.05 -14.33
C HIS A 118 3.81 5.54 -14.63
N ARG A 119 2.91 5.87 -15.56
CA ARG A 119 2.59 7.25 -15.97
C ARG A 119 1.15 7.66 -15.64
N SER A 120 0.34 6.75 -15.12
CA SER A 120 -1.05 6.97 -14.70
C SER A 120 -1.40 6.10 -13.50
N SER A 121 -2.63 6.18 -13.03
CA SER A 121 -3.15 5.50 -11.84
C SER A 121 -2.90 4.00 -11.87
N VAL A 122 -2.67 3.41 -10.70
CA VAL A 122 -2.44 1.97 -10.53
C VAL A 122 -3.79 1.31 -10.24
N LEU A 123 -4.20 0.41 -11.13
CA LEU A 123 -5.53 -0.21 -11.13
C LEU A 123 -5.51 -1.68 -10.68
N GLY A 124 -4.32 -2.27 -10.51
CA GLY A 124 -4.20 -3.65 -10.08
C GLY A 124 -2.82 -3.92 -9.50
N LEU A 125 -2.77 -4.75 -8.46
CA LEU A 125 -1.57 -5.20 -7.79
C LEU A 125 -1.69 -6.69 -7.48
N ALA A 126 -0.62 -7.45 -7.68
CA ALA A 126 -0.59 -8.85 -7.33
C ALA A 126 0.82 -9.28 -6.93
N TRP A 127 0.96 -9.77 -5.70
CA TRP A 127 2.19 -10.40 -5.23
C TRP A 127 2.36 -11.78 -5.87
N ASN A 128 3.59 -12.13 -6.22
CA ASN A 128 3.89 -13.46 -6.75
C ASN A 128 3.97 -14.48 -5.60
N ALA A 129 3.23 -15.58 -5.69
CA ALA A 129 3.20 -16.59 -4.64
C ALA A 129 4.50 -17.42 -4.50
N VAL A 130 5.32 -17.49 -5.55
CA VAL A 130 6.57 -18.27 -5.60
C VAL A 130 7.77 -17.38 -5.29
N VAL A 131 7.92 -16.30 -6.05
CA VAL A 131 8.94 -15.27 -5.85
C VAL A 131 8.30 -14.18 -5.00
N ARG A 132 8.18 -14.45 -3.70
CA ARG A 132 7.38 -13.64 -2.77
C ARG A 132 7.72 -12.15 -2.83
N ASN A 133 8.99 -11.80 -3.02
CA ASN A 133 9.47 -10.42 -3.12
C ASN A 133 9.19 -9.71 -4.47
N ALA A 134 8.49 -10.35 -5.41
CA ALA A 134 8.13 -9.75 -6.69
C ALA A 134 6.67 -9.27 -6.69
N LEU A 135 6.45 -8.04 -7.15
CA LEU A 135 5.13 -7.43 -7.26
C LEU A 135 4.80 -7.14 -8.72
N ALA A 136 3.66 -7.62 -9.20
CA ALA A 136 3.10 -7.19 -10.48
C ALA A 136 2.14 -6.01 -10.26
N SER A 137 2.19 -5.02 -11.14
CA SER A 137 1.26 -3.89 -11.14
C SER A 137 0.70 -3.60 -12.53
N ALA A 138 -0.58 -3.23 -12.59
CA ALA A 138 -1.27 -2.81 -13.82
C ALA A 138 -1.75 -1.36 -13.67
N SER A 139 -1.62 -0.57 -14.73
CA SER A 139 -1.95 0.86 -14.70
C SER A 139 -2.86 1.29 -15.85
N ALA A 140 -3.58 2.39 -15.63
CA ALA A 140 -4.34 3.11 -16.67
C ALA A 140 -3.46 3.60 -17.84
N ASP A 141 -2.13 3.60 -17.70
CA ASP A 141 -1.19 3.88 -18.80
C ASP A 141 -1.08 2.72 -19.82
N LYS A 142 -1.89 1.66 -19.65
CA LYS A 142 -1.93 0.46 -20.50
C LYS A 142 -0.66 -0.38 -20.43
N THR A 143 0.11 -0.27 -19.33
CA THR A 143 1.29 -1.09 -19.08
C THR A 143 1.12 -1.96 -17.84
N ILE A 144 1.83 -3.09 -17.86
CA ILE A 144 2.04 -3.95 -16.71
C ILE A 144 3.52 -3.90 -16.37
N LYS A 145 3.85 -3.88 -15.08
CA LYS A 145 5.22 -3.85 -14.59
C LYS A 145 5.42 -4.91 -13.52
N VAL A 146 6.65 -5.40 -13.42
CA VAL A 146 7.11 -6.27 -12.35
C VAL A 146 8.21 -5.53 -11.60
N TRP A 147 8.05 -5.46 -10.29
CA TRP A 147 8.97 -4.81 -9.35
C TRP A 147 9.73 -5.85 -8.56
#